data_AF-A0AAC8TGC7-F1
#
_entry.id   AF-A0AAC8TGC7-F1
#
_cell.length_a   1.000
_cell.length_b   1.000
_cell.length_c   1.000
_cell.angle_alpha   90.00
_cell.angle_beta   90.00
_cell.angle_gamma   90.00
#
_symmetry.space_group_name_H-M   'P 1'
#
loop_
_entity.id
_entity.type
_entity.pdbx_description
1 polymer ?
#
loop_
_entity_poly.entity_id
_entity_poly.type
_entity_poly.pdbx_seq_one_letter_code
_entity_poly.pdbx_strand_id
1 'polypeptide(L)'
;MNLQRLFSLLVLSLFVTAEASAQSATKFTVPGSAVTASTYDVANNAVPAHAVDGDLSTRWAGQGDGAFITFDLGTTQNVQLIKIAWYQGNTRTTTFDVLAAGSSSGPWTTLINRAVSSGTTTNVETYDFADTSARYIRIVGHGNSSGNGWNSITEVELWGQTSSVGQVATPTFSPAPGTYTGAQTVSISSATAGASIRYTTNGSTPTSTTGTLYSGPLTLSTTTTLKAIAYQSGLNPSPIGGGTYTIGSGGLDPSAPPSGNFDLTHWKITLPDASEVSASTLSKGYELENTFYTDPVTGGMVFRCPNLADTTANSNYSRTELREMLAPDGSASAAGNNWVMSTSSSAARSAAGGVDGTLRATLTVDRVSTTGESAKIGRVIVGQIHGPDSEPIRLYFHKRPSDSRGAIYFAHDTPSNSTTYLPIIGDPNNLNPSNGVLLGETWSYEIKVVGQAMTVKVTPQGRATVTATFTLESAYNDLSMYFKAGVYNQNNTGTSTDYVQATFHSLTHTHP
;
A
#
# COMPACT_ATOMS: atom_id res chain seq x y z
N MET A 1 -19.34 60.76 -58.42
CA MET A 1 -19.70 61.13 -57.04
C MET A 1 -20.52 60.00 -56.44
N ASN A 2 -19.94 59.19 -55.56
CA ASN A 2 -20.66 58.36 -54.60
C ASN A 2 -19.66 57.94 -53.51
N LEU A 3 -19.92 58.36 -52.28
CA LEU A 3 -19.05 58.21 -51.12
C LEU A 3 -19.65 57.10 -50.23
N GLN A 4 -18.99 55.94 -50.14
CA GLN A 4 -19.34 54.91 -49.16
C GLN A 4 -18.52 55.11 -47.89
N ARG A 5 -19.23 55.22 -46.76
CA ARG A 5 -18.70 55.34 -45.40
C ARG A 5 -18.23 53.98 -44.88
N LEU A 6 -16.97 53.89 -44.44
CA LEU A 6 -16.50 52.80 -43.58
C LEU A 6 -16.87 53.09 -42.13
N PHE A 7 -17.55 52.15 -41.47
CA PHE A 7 -17.70 52.09 -40.03
C PHE A 7 -16.44 51.47 -39.42
N SER A 8 -15.75 52.20 -38.53
CA SER A 8 -14.69 51.66 -37.69
C SER A 8 -15.31 51.24 -36.35
N LEU A 9 -15.18 49.96 -36.01
CA LEU A 9 -15.68 49.36 -34.79
C LEU A 9 -14.64 49.58 -33.67
N LEU A 10 -14.94 50.49 -32.74
CA LEU A 10 -14.13 50.74 -31.55
C LEU A 10 -14.37 49.61 -30.54
N VAL A 11 -13.40 48.69 -30.40
CA VAL A 11 -13.41 47.69 -29.32
C VAL A 11 -12.87 48.37 -28.06
N LEU A 12 -13.77 48.64 -27.12
CA LEU A 12 -13.47 49.16 -25.79
C LEU A 12 -12.97 48.00 -24.92
N SER A 13 -11.65 47.82 -24.85
CA SER A 13 -11.00 46.88 -23.93
C SER A 13 -11.12 47.42 -22.50
N LEU A 14 -12.09 46.92 -21.74
CA LEU A 14 -12.21 47.18 -20.31
C LEU A 14 -11.11 46.41 -19.57
N PHE A 15 -9.95 47.03 -19.36
CA PHE A 15 -8.96 46.50 -18.41
C PHE A 15 -9.47 46.80 -17.00
N VAL A 16 -10.08 45.80 -16.36
CA VAL A 16 -10.16 45.78 -14.89
C VAL A 16 -8.75 45.47 -14.41
N THR A 17 -7.98 46.52 -14.07
CA THR A 17 -6.82 46.35 -13.20
C THR A 17 -7.35 45.96 -11.84
N ALA A 18 -7.22 44.68 -11.48
CA ALA A 18 -7.31 44.28 -10.09
C ALA A 18 -6.20 45.04 -9.35
N GLU A 19 -6.58 46.07 -8.58
CA GLU A 19 -5.70 46.62 -7.56
C GLU A 19 -5.47 45.50 -6.54
N ALA A 20 -4.36 44.78 -6.68
CA ALA A 20 -3.82 44.00 -5.58
C ALA A 20 -3.59 45.00 -4.44
N SER A 21 -4.33 44.87 -3.34
CA SER A 21 -4.08 45.70 -2.17
C SER A 21 -2.63 45.48 -1.77
N ALA A 22 -1.80 46.51 -1.83
CA ALA A 22 -0.44 46.45 -1.31
C ALA A 22 -0.52 46.20 0.20
N GLN A 23 -0.34 44.95 0.63
CA GLN A 23 -0.19 44.64 2.05
C GLN A 23 1.08 45.32 2.54
N SER A 24 0.99 46.09 3.62
CA SER A 24 2.16 46.71 4.24
C SER A 24 3.15 45.65 4.76
N ALA A 25 4.45 45.90 4.62
CA ALA A 25 5.52 45.04 5.13
C ALA A 25 5.35 44.75 6.63
N THR A 26 5.66 43.53 7.06
CA THR A 26 5.66 43.10 8.47
C THR A 26 7.01 42.53 8.90
N LYS A 27 7.39 42.68 10.17
CA LYS A 27 8.64 42.14 10.73
C LYS A 27 8.58 40.60 10.75
N PHE A 28 9.56 39.94 10.13
CA PHE A 28 9.75 38.50 10.28
C PHE A 28 10.35 38.17 11.65
N THR A 29 9.93 37.05 12.24
CA THR A 29 10.55 36.52 13.46
C THR A 29 11.72 35.62 13.07
N VAL A 30 12.94 35.97 13.51
CA VAL A 30 14.15 35.17 13.29
C VAL A 30 14.67 34.73 14.66
N PRO A 31 14.61 33.45 15.03
CA PRO A 31 15.17 33.00 16.30
C PRO A 31 16.70 33.08 16.27
N GLY A 32 17.34 33.38 17.40
CA GLY A 32 18.81 33.46 17.49
C GLY A 32 19.53 32.19 17.02
N SER A 33 18.89 31.01 17.14
CA SER A 33 19.41 29.73 16.62
C SER A 33 19.45 29.63 15.10
N ALA A 34 18.72 30.51 14.38
CA ALA A 34 18.69 30.59 12.92
C ALA A 34 19.65 31.66 12.38
N VAL A 35 20.50 32.23 13.24
CA VAL A 35 21.50 33.23 12.87
C VAL A 35 22.90 32.63 12.97
N THR A 36 23.66 32.69 11.87
CA THR A 36 25.03 32.18 11.79
C THR A 36 25.97 33.29 11.34
N ALA A 37 27.25 33.19 11.66
CA ALA A 37 28.25 34.13 11.17
C ALA A 37 29.52 33.41 10.76
N SER A 38 30.28 34.03 9.85
CA SER A 38 31.61 33.58 9.46
C SER A 38 32.60 33.58 10.62
N THR A 39 32.54 34.60 11.47
CA THR A 39 33.39 34.81 12.65
C THR A 39 32.60 35.56 13.72
N TYR A 40 33.06 35.49 14.97
CA TYR A 40 32.61 36.38 16.04
C TYR A 40 33.67 36.53 17.14
N ASP A 41 33.59 37.61 17.92
CA ASP A 41 34.45 37.89 19.07
C ASP A 41 34.04 37.04 20.28
N VAL A 42 34.72 35.91 20.43
CA VAL A 42 34.52 34.96 21.53
C VAL A 42 34.83 35.58 22.89
N ALA A 43 35.86 36.45 22.97
CA ALA A 43 36.33 37.00 24.24
C ALA A 43 35.29 37.94 24.89
N ASN A 44 34.47 38.61 24.07
CA ASN A 44 33.41 39.51 24.53
C ASN A 44 32.00 38.92 24.38
N ASN A 45 31.89 37.60 24.15
CA ASN A 45 30.62 36.91 23.94
C ASN A 45 29.74 37.56 22.84
N ALA A 46 30.34 38.07 21.76
CA ALA A 46 29.62 38.82 20.73
C ALA A 46 28.99 37.88 19.68
N VAL A 47 28.19 36.92 20.14
CA VAL A 47 27.63 35.83 19.32
C VAL A 47 26.60 36.33 18.29
N PRO A 48 26.37 35.60 17.18
CA PRO A 48 25.44 36.02 16.12
C PRO A 48 23.98 36.20 16.60
N ALA A 49 23.56 35.40 17.59
CA ALA A 49 22.20 35.45 18.13
C ALA A 49 21.82 36.81 18.76
N HIS A 50 22.82 37.59 19.22
CA HIS A 50 22.60 38.92 19.77
C HIS A 50 22.14 39.95 18.72
N ALA A 51 22.23 39.64 17.43
CA ALA A 51 21.74 40.56 16.40
C ALA A 51 20.21 40.50 16.21
N VAL A 52 19.48 39.65 16.95
CA VAL A 52 18.02 39.46 16.82
C VAL A 52 17.33 39.25 18.19
N ASP A 53 17.99 39.61 19.28
CA ASP A 53 17.47 39.38 20.64
C ASP A 53 16.61 40.56 21.16
N GLY A 54 16.57 41.67 20.41
CA GLY A 54 15.84 42.88 20.79
C GLY A 54 16.56 43.75 21.83
N ASP A 55 17.82 43.45 22.16
CA ASP A 55 18.62 44.16 23.16
C ASP A 55 19.77 44.95 22.50
N LEU A 56 19.60 46.27 22.39
CA LEU A 56 20.64 47.15 21.81
C LEU A 56 21.94 47.23 22.63
N SER A 57 22.00 46.62 23.82
CA SER A 57 23.21 46.54 24.65
C SER A 57 24.09 45.33 24.32
N THR A 58 23.54 44.30 23.68
CA THR A 58 24.29 43.16 23.16
C THR A 58 24.66 43.40 21.69
N ARG A 59 25.55 42.57 21.13
CA ARG A 59 25.93 42.66 19.71
C ARG A 59 26.49 41.35 19.18
N TRP A 60 26.35 41.15 17.87
CA TRP A 60 27.31 40.39 17.10
C TRP A 60 28.53 41.26 16.76
N ALA A 61 29.73 40.70 16.81
CA ALA A 61 30.93 41.38 16.32
C ALA A 61 31.88 40.42 15.60
N GLY A 62 32.11 40.62 14.30
CA GLY A 62 33.08 39.88 13.49
C GLY A 62 34.20 40.78 12.97
N GLN A 63 35.45 40.33 13.06
CA GLN A 63 36.61 41.11 12.61
C GLN A 63 37.02 40.72 11.19
N GLY A 64 37.43 41.73 10.39
CA GLY A 64 37.99 41.56 9.05
C GLY A 64 37.04 41.99 7.95
N ASP A 65 37.63 42.39 6.82
CA ASP A 65 36.89 42.68 5.60
C ASP A 65 36.24 41.41 5.04
N GLY A 66 34.94 41.47 4.73
CA GLY A 66 34.17 40.33 4.25
C GLY A 66 33.58 39.43 5.35
N ALA A 67 33.81 39.74 6.64
CA ALA A 67 33.14 39.02 7.73
C ALA A 67 31.62 39.25 7.63
N PHE A 68 30.86 38.17 7.66
CA PHE A 68 29.41 38.18 7.44
C PHE A 68 28.62 37.51 8.56
N ILE A 69 27.35 37.94 8.68
CA ILE A 69 26.27 37.31 9.46
C ILE A 69 25.11 36.95 8.52
N THR A 70 24.49 35.80 8.71
CA THR A 70 23.42 35.24 7.86
C THR A 70 22.21 34.85 8.70
N PHE A 71 21.03 35.26 8.26
CA PHE A 71 19.73 35.04 8.88
C PHE A 71 18.92 34.06 8.02
N ASP A 72 18.41 32.99 8.63
CA ASP A 72 17.50 32.03 7.97
C ASP A 72 16.04 32.33 8.37
N LEU A 73 15.21 32.70 7.39
CA LEU A 73 13.76 32.94 7.56
C LEU A 73 12.94 31.64 7.70
N GLY A 74 13.58 30.47 7.63
CA GLY A 74 12.97 29.14 7.70
C GLY A 74 12.33 28.69 6.38
N THR A 75 11.66 29.60 5.69
CA THR A 75 11.08 29.41 4.35
C THR A 75 11.37 30.61 3.46
N THR A 76 11.19 30.47 2.15
CA THR A 76 11.31 31.59 1.22
C THR A 76 10.20 32.61 1.48
N GLN A 77 10.57 33.88 1.69
CA GLN A 77 9.67 35.02 1.91
C GLN A 77 9.92 36.11 0.86
N ASN A 78 9.00 37.08 0.73
CA ASN A 78 9.23 38.28 -0.06
C ASN A 78 9.80 39.33 0.89
N VAL A 79 11.13 39.48 0.89
CA VAL A 79 11.83 40.43 1.74
C VAL A 79 11.87 41.78 1.01
N GLN A 80 11.48 42.83 1.70
CA GLN A 80 11.31 44.17 1.12
C GLN A 80 12.37 45.14 1.67
N LEU A 81 12.62 45.07 2.98
CA LEU A 81 13.61 45.93 3.63
C LEU A 81 14.30 45.23 4.79
N ILE A 82 15.45 45.78 5.17
CA ILE A 82 16.20 45.43 6.38
C ILE A 82 16.37 46.66 7.24
N LYS A 83 16.29 46.48 8.57
CA LYS A 83 16.70 47.49 9.52
C LYS A 83 17.89 47.01 10.33
N ILE A 84 18.87 47.87 10.56
CA ILE A 84 20.11 47.52 11.25
C ILE A 84 20.45 48.60 12.28
N ALA A 85 20.64 48.20 13.53
CA ALA A 85 21.26 49.04 14.55
C ALA A 85 22.76 48.69 14.67
N TRP A 86 23.60 49.72 14.59
CA TRP A 86 25.06 49.56 14.55
C TRP A 86 25.69 49.86 15.92
N TYR A 87 26.62 49.02 16.37
CA TYR A 87 27.36 49.27 17.60
C TYR A 87 28.24 50.52 17.44
N GLN A 88 28.06 51.49 18.35
CA GLN A 88 28.64 52.84 18.28
C GLN A 88 28.21 53.63 17.04
N GLY A 89 27.04 53.32 16.48
CA GLY A 89 26.51 53.91 15.25
C GLY A 89 26.28 55.42 15.27
N ASN A 90 26.42 56.08 16.42
CA ASN A 90 26.38 57.54 16.59
C ASN A 90 27.77 58.21 16.64
N THR A 91 28.85 57.44 16.55
CA THR A 91 30.24 57.93 16.63
C THR A 91 31.13 57.45 15.49
N ARG A 92 30.68 56.46 14.72
CA ARG A 92 31.38 55.91 13.54
C ARG A 92 30.40 55.37 12.51
N THR A 93 30.82 55.33 11.25
CA THR A 93 30.07 54.70 10.16
C THR A 93 30.61 53.29 9.90
N THR A 94 29.76 52.39 9.38
CA THR A 94 30.12 51.02 8.99
C THR A 94 29.78 50.81 7.51
N THR A 95 30.70 50.21 6.75
CA THR A 95 30.48 49.89 5.33
C THR A 95 30.02 48.44 5.20
N PHE A 96 28.99 48.15 4.40
CA PHE A 96 28.41 46.80 4.30
C PHE A 96 27.70 46.52 2.96
N ASP A 97 27.49 45.24 2.68
CA ASP A 97 26.58 44.73 1.65
C ASP A 97 25.42 43.96 2.28
N VAL A 98 24.31 43.83 1.56
CA VAL A 98 23.22 42.91 1.87
C VAL A 98 23.01 41.97 0.70
N LEU A 99 23.02 40.66 0.96
CA LEU A 99 22.87 39.60 -0.03
C LEU A 99 21.65 38.72 0.30
N ALA A 100 21.04 38.14 -0.72
CA ALA A 100 19.91 37.21 -0.59
C ALA A 100 20.15 35.88 -1.31
N ALA A 101 19.59 34.78 -0.79
CA ALA A 101 19.63 33.47 -1.42
C ALA A 101 18.43 32.59 -1.04
N GLY A 102 18.12 31.60 -1.89
CA GLY A 102 17.17 30.53 -1.58
C GLY A 102 17.79 29.37 -0.76
N SER A 103 19.13 29.24 -0.76
CA SER A 103 19.87 28.22 -0.02
C SER A 103 21.03 28.84 0.75
N SER A 104 21.48 28.21 1.84
CA SER A 104 22.60 28.69 2.66
C SER A 104 23.95 28.70 1.93
N SER A 105 24.07 27.94 0.84
CA SER A 105 25.25 27.89 -0.03
C SER A 105 25.21 28.89 -1.20
N GLY A 106 24.10 29.60 -1.42
CA GLY A 106 23.88 30.47 -2.57
C GLY A 106 23.15 29.78 -3.75
N PRO A 107 23.22 30.32 -4.98
CA PRO A 107 23.92 31.55 -5.36
C PRO A 107 23.39 32.77 -4.59
N TRP A 108 24.26 33.74 -4.34
CA TRP A 108 23.92 34.97 -3.61
C TRP A 108 23.68 36.12 -4.59
N THR A 109 22.56 36.81 -4.42
CA THR A 109 22.20 38.03 -5.15
C THR A 109 22.48 39.24 -4.26
N THR A 110 23.24 40.22 -4.75
CA THR A 110 23.47 41.48 -4.03
C THR A 110 22.25 42.37 -4.10
N LEU A 111 21.68 42.70 -2.94
CA LEU A 111 20.56 43.63 -2.78
C LEU A 111 21.03 45.05 -2.50
N ILE A 112 22.04 45.18 -1.62
CA ILE A 112 22.71 46.43 -1.30
C ILE A 112 24.20 46.23 -1.49
N ASN A 113 24.85 47.14 -2.22
CA ASN A 113 26.27 47.09 -2.52
C ASN A 113 26.98 48.31 -1.91
N ARG A 114 27.92 48.08 -1.00
CA ARG A 114 28.79 49.08 -0.35
C ARG A 114 28.03 50.26 0.27
N ALA A 115 26.92 49.99 0.96
CA ALA A 115 26.25 51.01 1.75
C ALA A 115 27.09 51.40 2.97
N VAL A 116 26.85 52.61 3.48
CA VAL A 116 27.52 53.16 4.65
C VAL A 116 26.44 53.57 5.66
N SER A 117 26.57 53.12 6.91
CA SER A 117 25.65 53.52 7.99
C SER A 117 25.77 55.01 8.32
N SER A 118 24.73 55.59 8.95
CA SER A 118 24.63 57.04 9.12
C SER A 118 25.75 57.67 9.95
N GLY A 119 26.26 56.94 10.95
CA GLY A 119 27.20 57.50 11.93
C GLY A 119 26.55 58.47 12.93
N THR A 120 25.21 58.53 12.99
CA THR A 120 24.46 59.52 13.81
C THR A 120 23.54 58.93 14.86
N THR A 121 23.29 57.62 14.86
CA THR A 121 22.31 56.98 15.75
C THR A 121 22.73 55.58 16.17
N THR A 122 22.32 55.17 17.37
CA THR A 122 22.41 53.77 17.82
C THR A 122 21.09 53.01 17.64
N ASN A 123 20.03 53.68 17.20
CA ASN A 123 18.75 53.05 16.87
C ASN A 123 18.83 52.38 15.49
N VAL A 124 17.83 51.55 15.17
CA VAL A 124 17.73 50.88 13.87
C VAL A 124 17.63 51.88 12.71
N GLU A 125 18.51 51.73 11.73
CA GLU A 125 18.47 52.43 10.44
C GLU A 125 17.74 51.55 9.42
N THR A 126 16.92 52.13 8.54
CA THR A 126 16.17 51.38 7.52
C THR A 126 16.86 51.44 6.18
N TYR A 127 17.03 50.29 5.54
CA TYR A 127 17.57 50.15 4.20
C TYR A 127 16.58 49.37 3.33
N ASP A 128 16.05 50.05 2.33
CA ASP A 128 15.07 49.52 1.38
C ASP A 128 15.76 49.02 0.11
N PHE A 129 15.23 47.96 -0.48
CA PHE A 129 15.76 47.35 -1.70
C PHE A 129 14.63 46.77 -2.55
N ALA A 130 14.94 46.34 -3.78
CA ALA A 130 13.94 45.70 -4.61
C ALA A 130 13.42 44.42 -3.94
N ASP A 131 12.09 44.35 -3.74
CA ASP A 131 11.36 43.18 -3.27
C ASP A 131 11.94 41.87 -3.82
N THR A 132 12.46 41.03 -2.92
CA THR A 132 13.21 39.84 -3.30
C THR A 132 12.67 38.61 -2.59
N SER A 133 12.42 37.56 -3.38
CA SER A 133 12.10 36.23 -2.87
C SER A 133 13.37 35.54 -2.33
N ALA A 134 13.47 35.40 -1.01
CA ALA A 134 14.65 34.84 -0.35
C ALA A 134 14.28 34.06 0.93
N ARG A 135 15.07 33.03 1.24
CA ARG A 135 15.04 32.37 2.56
C ARG A 135 16.18 32.88 3.46
N TYR A 136 17.34 33.17 2.86
CA TYR A 136 18.53 33.60 3.58
C TYR A 136 18.85 35.04 3.22
N ILE A 137 19.09 35.87 4.24
CA ILE A 137 19.64 37.22 4.10
C ILE A 137 21.01 37.25 4.78
N ARG A 138 22.01 37.84 4.13
CA ARG A 138 23.37 37.96 4.65
C ARG A 138 23.83 39.40 4.63
N ILE A 139 24.37 39.87 5.74
CA ILE A 139 25.08 41.16 5.82
C ILE A 139 26.58 40.87 5.77
N VAL A 140 27.28 41.47 4.80
CA VAL A 140 28.74 41.37 4.68
C VAL A 140 29.33 42.69 5.12
N GLY A 141 30.19 42.68 6.13
CA GLY A 141 30.82 43.89 6.66
C GLY A 141 32.18 44.19 6.02
N HIS A 142 32.48 45.47 5.87
CA HIS A 142 33.71 46.02 5.28
C HIS A 142 34.43 46.98 6.25
N GLY A 143 34.27 46.75 7.55
CA GLY A 143 34.83 47.57 8.61
C GLY A 143 34.08 48.88 8.86
N ASN A 144 34.67 49.73 9.71
CA ASN A 144 34.09 51.01 10.14
C ASN A 144 35.10 52.16 10.01
N SER A 145 34.60 53.40 10.10
CA SER A 145 35.40 54.62 9.88
C SER A 145 36.55 54.85 10.88
N SER A 146 36.59 54.12 12.00
CA SER A 146 37.75 54.13 12.91
C SER A 146 38.93 53.29 12.39
N GLY A 147 38.77 52.56 11.29
CA GLY A 147 39.84 51.80 10.64
C GLY A 147 40.28 50.52 11.39
N ASN A 148 39.55 50.11 12.43
CA ASN A 148 39.92 48.96 13.26
C ASN A 148 39.43 47.59 12.74
N GLY A 149 38.74 47.57 11.60
CA GLY A 149 38.30 46.34 10.91
C GLY A 149 37.15 45.57 11.60
N TRP A 150 36.51 46.13 12.62
CA TRP A 150 35.37 45.50 13.27
C TRP A 150 34.05 45.75 12.54
N ASN A 151 33.25 44.69 12.37
CA ASN A 151 31.87 44.75 11.94
C ASN A 151 31.02 44.41 13.15
N SER A 152 30.14 45.30 13.58
CA SER A 152 29.44 45.15 14.86
C SER A 152 28.00 45.64 14.79
N ILE A 153 27.06 44.72 14.99
CA ILE A 153 25.63 44.93 14.80
C ILE A 153 24.93 44.58 16.11
N THR A 154 24.12 45.49 16.63
CA THR A 154 23.36 45.30 17.87
C THR A 154 21.98 44.74 17.62
N GLU A 155 21.33 45.06 16.49
CA GLU A 155 20.01 44.50 16.16
C GLU A 155 19.78 44.53 14.65
N VAL A 156 19.08 43.51 14.14
CA VAL A 156 18.62 43.39 12.75
C VAL A 156 17.14 43.03 12.72
N GLU A 157 16.40 43.75 11.90
CA GLU A 157 15.01 43.40 11.58
C GLU A 157 14.87 43.15 10.07
N LEU A 158 14.31 42.00 9.70
CA LEU A 158 13.93 41.71 8.32
C LEU A 158 12.43 41.94 8.17
N TRP A 159 12.02 42.69 7.14
CA TRP A 159 10.62 43.03 6.92
C TRP A 159 10.20 42.70 5.50
N GLY A 160 8.95 42.28 5.37
CA GLY A 160 8.34 42.06 4.06
C GLY A 160 6.99 41.38 4.16
N GLN A 161 6.63 40.68 3.09
CA GLN A 161 5.41 39.89 3.00
C GLN A 161 5.77 38.41 3.03
N THR A 162 4.93 37.59 3.67
CA THR A 162 5.07 36.15 3.51
C THR A 162 4.82 35.80 2.05
N SER A 163 5.83 35.27 1.34
CA SER A 163 5.63 34.84 -0.05
C SER A 163 4.58 33.74 -0.04
N SER A 164 3.44 33.96 -0.70
CA SER A 164 2.50 32.89 -1.04
C SER A 164 3.08 32.05 -2.18
N VAL A 165 4.24 31.43 -1.94
CA VAL A 165 4.76 30.41 -2.83
C VAL A 165 3.69 29.32 -2.88
N GLY A 166 3.18 29.03 -4.08
CA GLY A 166 2.10 28.06 -4.26
C GLY A 166 2.40 26.79 -3.47
N GLN A 167 1.38 26.22 -2.82
CA GLN A 167 1.55 24.98 -2.09
C GLN A 167 1.38 23.80 -3.06
N VAL A 168 2.26 22.80 -2.94
CA VAL A 168 2.06 21.54 -3.65
C VAL A 168 0.74 20.91 -3.20
N ALA A 169 -0.07 20.45 -4.15
CA ALA A 169 -1.34 19.83 -3.85
C ALA A 169 -1.14 18.54 -3.03
N THR A 170 -1.95 18.39 -1.98
CA THR A 170 -1.95 17.19 -1.12
C THR A 170 -2.08 15.92 -1.96
N PRO A 171 -1.26 14.89 -1.70
CA PRO A 171 -1.41 13.60 -2.35
C PRO A 171 -2.82 13.03 -2.17
N THR A 172 -3.40 12.52 -3.26
CA THR A 172 -4.66 11.78 -3.27
C THR A 172 -4.40 10.31 -3.59
N PHE A 173 -5.34 9.46 -3.19
CA PHE A 173 -5.21 8.00 -3.28
C PHE A 173 -6.38 7.42 -4.07
N SER A 174 -6.09 6.48 -4.96
CA SER A 174 -7.10 5.75 -5.72
C SER A 174 -6.83 4.24 -5.68
N PRO A 175 -7.70 3.43 -5.07
CA PRO A 175 -8.93 3.85 -4.37
C PRO A 175 -8.62 4.64 -3.09
N ALA A 176 -9.58 5.41 -2.59
CA ALA A 176 -9.41 6.19 -1.35
C ALA A 176 -9.22 5.27 -0.12
N PRO A 177 -8.65 5.74 1.00
CA PRO A 177 -8.58 4.94 2.22
C PRO A 177 -9.98 4.52 2.69
N GLY A 178 -10.09 3.29 3.19
CA GLY A 178 -11.37 2.70 3.58
C GLY A 178 -11.25 1.21 3.92
N THR A 179 -12.40 0.58 4.15
CA THR A 179 -12.48 -0.87 4.40
C THR A 179 -12.68 -1.61 3.10
N TYR A 180 -11.85 -2.63 2.89
CA TYR A 180 -11.89 -3.49 1.72
C TYR A 180 -11.88 -4.95 2.14
N THR A 181 -12.68 -5.75 1.44
CA THR A 181 -12.80 -7.19 1.66
C THR A 181 -11.64 -8.01 1.08
N GLY A 182 -10.68 -7.34 0.44
CA GLY A 182 -9.47 -7.93 -0.11
C GLY A 182 -8.43 -6.88 -0.51
N ALA A 183 -7.22 -7.34 -0.83
CA ALA A 183 -6.10 -6.51 -1.25
C ALA A 183 -6.47 -5.41 -2.27
N GLN A 184 -5.87 -4.22 -2.09
CA GLN A 184 -6.07 -3.06 -2.95
C GLN A 184 -4.78 -2.66 -3.67
N THR A 185 -4.90 -2.35 -4.95
CA THR A 185 -3.83 -1.68 -5.71
C THR A 185 -4.05 -0.18 -5.67
N VAL A 186 -3.32 0.52 -4.81
CA VAL A 186 -3.46 1.95 -4.54
C VAL A 186 -2.48 2.75 -5.37
N SER A 187 -3.00 3.70 -6.16
CA SER A 187 -2.22 4.73 -6.84
C SER A 187 -2.20 6.02 -6.03
N ILE A 188 -1.03 6.66 -5.94
CA ILE A 188 -0.87 7.98 -5.31
C ILE A 188 -0.63 9.02 -6.40
N SER A 189 -1.31 10.17 -6.34
CA SER A 189 -1.12 11.28 -7.29
C SER A 189 -1.16 12.64 -6.59
N SER A 190 -0.66 13.68 -7.26
CA SER A 190 -0.81 15.08 -6.84
C SER A 190 -1.26 15.90 -8.04
N ALA A 191 -2.11 16.90 -7.81
CA ALA A 191 -2.53 17.83 -8.86
C ALA A 191 -1.40 18.77 -9.31
N THR A 192 -0.30 18.88 -8.54
CA THR A 192 0.89 19.63 -8.93
C THR A 192 1.74 18.80 -9.90
N ALA A 193 1.70 19.18 -11.17
CA ALA A 193 2.47 18.51 -12.22
C ALA A 193 3.99 18.49 -11.89
N GLY A 194 4.61 17.33 -12.07
CA GLY A 194 6.04 17.13 -11.83
C GLY A 194 6.45 16.94 -10.37
N ALA A 195 5.51 17.01 -9.42
CA ALA A 195 5.83 16.82 -8.01
C ALA A 195 6.32 15.39 -7.72
N SER A 196 7.39 15.30 -6.93
CA SER A 196 7.88 14.04 -6.36
C SER A 196 7.09 13.69 -5.10
N ILE A 197 6.69 12.42 -4.95
CA ILE A 197 5.87 11.96 -3.82
C ILE A 197 6.66 10.95 -2.99
N ARG A 198 6.69 11.13 -1.67
CA ARG A 198 7.21 10.14 -0.71
C ARG A 198 6.10 9.61 0.18
N TYR A 199 6.16 8.34 0.54
CA TYR A 199 5.14 7.68 1.35
C TYR A 199 5.71 6.75 2.41
N THR A 200 4.86 6.38 3.38
CA THR A 200 5.10 5.38 4.42
C THR A 200 3.85 4.51 4.57
N THR A 201 4.02 3.22 4.86
CA THR A 201 2.93 2.24 5.01
C THR A 201 2.65 1.84 6.45
N ASN A 202 3.46 2.31 7.40
CA ASN A 202 3.34 2.01 8.83
C ASN A 202 2.75 3.18 9.64
N GLY A 203 2.19 4.19 8.98
CA GLY A 203 1.64 5.38 9.62
C GLY A 203 2.65 6.40 10.15
N SER A 204 3.96 6.18 10.00
CA SER A 204 4.98 7.19 10.33
C SER A 204 4.89 8.39 9.37
N THR A 205 5.33 9.57 9.78
CA THR A 205 5.23 10.77 8.94
C THR A 205 6.34 10.77 7.87
N PRO A 206 6.01 10.76 6.56
CA PRO A 206 7.02 10.91 5.52
C PRO A 206 7.60 12.33 5.51
N THR A 207 8.88 12.44 5.15
CA THR A 207 9.59 13.73 4.99
C THR A 207 10.40 13.72 3.68
N SER A 208 11.20 14.75 3.40
CA SER A 208 12.05 14.79 2.21
C SER A 208 13.14 13.70 2.22
N THR A 209 13.46 13.15 3.40
CA THR A 209 14.47 12.10 3.61
C THR A 209 13.91 10.81 4.22
N THR A 210 12.70 10.83 4.78
CA THR A 210 12.05 9.67 5.42
C THR A 210 10.88 9.16 4.58
N GLY A 211 10.84 7.85 4.32
CA GLY A 211 9.82 7.20 3.49
C GLY A 211 10.31 6.86 2.07
N THR A 212 9.51 6.08 1.36
CA THR A 212 9.84 5.54 0.03
C THR A 212 9.38 6.51 -1.06
N LEU A 213 10.21 6.72 -2.09
CA LEU A 213 9.83 7.51 -3.26
C LEU A 213 8.79 6.72 -4.09
N TYR A 214 7.68 7.35 -4.43
CA TYR A 214 6.61 6.73 -5.21
C TYR A 214 7.01 6.63 -6.69
N SER A 215 7.01 5.42 -7.23
CA SER A 215 7.37 5.12 -8.62
C SER A 215 6.30 4.31 -9.38
N GLY A 216 5.20 3.94 -8.71
CA GLY A 216 4.11 3.15 -9.27
C GLY A 216 3.15 2.64 -8.19
N PRO A 217 1.99 2.08 -8.58
CA PRO A 217 0.94 1.66 -7.65
C PRO A 217 1.43 0.65 -6.59
N LEU A 218 0.87 0.72 -5.39
CA LEU A 218 1.17 -0.16 -4.27
C LEU A 218 0.10 -1.22 -4.10
N THR A 219 0.47 -2.48 -3.89
CA THR A 219 -0.48 -3.52 -3.45
C THR A 219 -0.51 -3.59 -1.93
N LEU A 220 -1.67 -3.34 -1.33
CA LEU A 220 -1.92 -3.41 0.10
C LEU A 220 -2.80 -4.64 0.38
N SER A 221 -2.23 -5.69 0.96
CA SER A 221 -2.92 -6.96 1.24
C SER A 221 -3.33 -7.16 2.70
N THR A 222 -2.88 -6.28 3.60
CA THR A 222 -3.20 -6.27 5.02
C THR A 222 -3.56 -4.86 5.47
N THR A 223 -4.17 -4.72 6.64
CA THR A 223 -4.51 -3.41 7.18
C THR A 223 -3.28 -2.51 7.25
N THR A 224 -3.28 -1.42 6.48
CA THR A 224 -2.13 -0.56 6.23
C THR A 224 -2.52 0.90 6.42
N THR A 225 -1.77 1.65 7.23
CA THR A 225 -1.90 3.10 7.30
C THR A 225 -0.91 3.75 6.35
N LEU A 226 -1.43 4.24 5.22
CA LEU A 226 -0.65 4.89 4.17
C LEU A 226 -0.64 6.40 4.38
N LYS A 227 0.54 7.01 4.45
CA LYS A 227 0.72 8.47 4.46
C LYS A 227 1.66 8.88 3.35
N ALA A 228 1.41 10.03 2.72
CA ALA A 228 2.22 10.57 1.64
C ALA A 228 2.34 12.10 1.71
N ILE A 229 3.47 12.62 1.23
CA ILE A 229 3.75 14.05 1.07
C ILE A 229 4.39 14.29 -0.30
N ALA A 230 4.08 15.41 -0.93
CA ALA A 230 4.58 15.80 -2.24
C ALA A 230 5.48 17.04 -2.17
N TYR A 231 6.51 17.05 -3.02
CA TYR A 231 7.52 18.11 -3.13
C TYR A 231 7.70 18.54 -4.58
N GLN A 232 7.78 19.85 -4.79
CA GLN A 232 8.14 20.46 -6.06
C GLN A 232 9.11 21.61 -5.80
N SER A 233 10.16 21.69 -6.62
CA SER A 233 11.17 22.76 -6.48
C SER A 233 10.51 24.13 -6.59
N GLY A 234 10.87 25.04 -5.69
CA GLY A 234 10.34 26.40 -5.68
C GLY A 234 8.90 26.54 -5.18
N LEU A 235 8.30 25.49 -4.60
CA LEU A 235 6.98 25.53 -3.96
C LEU A 235 7.05 25.07 -2.50
N ASN A 236 6.06 25.45 -1.70
CA ASN A 236 5.92 24.90 -0.35
C ASN A 236 5.49 23.42 -0.42
N PRO A 237 6.05 22.51 0.40
CA PRO A 237 5.62 21.12 0.45
C PRO A 237 4.12 20.98 0.69
N SER A 238 3.54 19.89 0.19
CA SER A 238 2.13 19.64 0.42
C SER A 238 1.85 19.37 1.91
N PRO A 239 0.60 19.53 2.36
CA PRO A 239 0.13 18.81 3.54
C PRO A 239 0.30 17.29 3.35
N ILE A 240 0.34 16.55 4.46
CA ILE A 240 0.36 15.09 4.40
C ILE A 240 -1.04 14.59 4.04
N GLY A 241 -1.14 13.86 2.93
CA GLY A 241 -2.32 13.05 2.62
C GLY A 241 -2.18 11.66 3.24
N GLY A 242 -3.27 11.03 3.64
CA GLY A 242 -3.21 9.65 4.10
C GLY A 242 -4.52 9.12 4.65
N GLY A 243 -4.50 7.84 4.99
CA GLY A 243 -5.58 7.15 5.68
C GLY A 243 -5.25 5.68 5.89
N THR A 244 -6.16 4.98 6.56
CA THR A 244 -6.03 3.54 6.79
C THR A 244 -6.82 2.78 5.75
N TYR A 245 -6.15 1.84 5.09
CA TYR A 245 -6.76 0.78 4.32
C TYR A 245 -6.96 -0.37 5.27
N THR A 246 -8.19 -0.60 5.71
CA THR A 246 -8.52 -1.80 6.49
C THR A 246 -8.75 -2.92 5.49
N ILE A 247 -7.77 -3.81 5.38
CA ILE A 247 -7.88 -4.99 4.53
C ILE A 247 -8.21 -6.16 5.46
N GLY A 248 -9.47 -6.59 5.42
CA GLY A 248 -9.99 -7.70 6.22
C GLY A 248 -10.85 -8.59 5.34
N SER A 249 -10.67 -9.90 5.45
CA SER A 249 -11.44 -10.90 4.71
C SER A 249 -12.90 -10.90 5.15
N GLY A 250 -13.78 -10.34 4.32
CA GLY A 250 -15.17 -10.79 4.19
C GLY A 250 -16.03 -10.95 5.45
N GLY A 251 -15.75 -10.26 6.56
CA GLY A 251 -16.57 -10.33 7.77
C GLY A 251 -16.38 -11.57 8.65
N LEU A 252 -15.29 -12.33 8.49
CA LEU A 252 -14.96 -13.44 9.39
C LEU A 252 -14.37 -12.90 10.70
N ASP A 253 -14.72 -13.52 11.82
CA ASP A 253 -14.25 -13.17 13.17
C ASP A 253 -12.96 -13.97 13.50
N PRO A 254 -11.78 -13.33 13.64
CA PRO A 254 -10.54 -14.02 13.97
C PRO A 254 -10.50 -14.67 15.36
N SER A 255 -11.46 -14.35 16.22
CA SER A 255 -11.60 -14.95 17.56
C SER A 255 -12.58 -16.11 17.61
N ALA A 256 -13.35 -16.33 16.54
CA ALA A 256 -14.27 -17.45 16.45
C ALA A 256 -13.57 -18.70 15.88
N PRO A 257 -13.93 -19.92 16.32
CA PRO A 257 -13.45 -21.13 15.68
C PRO A 257 -13.99 -21.23 14.24
N PRO A 258 -13.47 -22.13 13.38
CA PRO A 258 -13.91 -22.25 11.99
C PRO A 258 -15.43 -22.38 11.84
N SER A 259 -16.10 -23.15 12.71
CA SER A 259 -17.57 -23.31 12.66
C SER A 259 -18.36 -22.06 13.08
N GLY A 260 -17.71 -21.05 13.67
CA GLY A 260 -18.32 -19.74 13.93
C GLY A 260 -18.33 -18.82 12.71
N ASN A 261 -17.44 -19.10 11.75
CA ASN A 261 -17.26 -18.33 10.51
C ASN A 261 -17.80 -19.05 9.27
N PHE A 262 -17.95 -20.38 9.32
CA PHE A 262 -18.36 -21.24 8.22
C PHE A 262 -19.46 -22.21 8.66
N ASP A 263 -20.41 -22.50 7.77
CA ASP A 263 -21.37 -23.58 8.00
C ASP A 263 -20.68 -24.94 7.79
N LEU A 264 -20.33 -25.57 8.91
CA LEU A 264 -19.69 -26.89 8.95
C LEU A 264 -20.66 -28.01 9.33
N THR A 265 -21.97 -27.74 9.38
CA THR A 265 -22.97 -28.73 9.81
C THR A 265 -23.11 -29.91 8.86
N HIS A 266 -22.77 -29.72 7.58
CA HIS A 266 -22.80 -30.73 6.52
C HIS A 266 -21.41 -31.18 6.09
N TRP A 267 -20.43 -31.15 6.99
CA TRP A 267 -19.06 -31.57 6.69
C TRP A 267 -18.50 -32.43 7.80
N LYS A 268 -17.86 -33.55 7.45
CA LYS A 268 -16.85 -34.18 8.33
C LYS A 268 -15.46 -33.81 7.84
N ILE A 269 -14.44 -33.91 8.68
CA ILE A 269 -13.04 -33.69 8.26
C ILE A 269 -12.21 -34.95 8.47
N THR A 270 -11.37 -35.29 7.49
CA THR A 270 -10.31 -36.29 7.61
C THR A 270 -8.99 -35.56 7.85
N LEU A 271 -8.26 -35.97 8.89
CA LEU A 271 -6.99 -35.39 9.31
C LEU A 271 -5.78 -36.13 8.72
N PRO A 272 -4.55 -35.59 8.84
CA PRO A 272 -3.37 -36.18 8.20
C PRO A 272 -3.05 -37.61 8.63
N ASP A 273 -3.41 -37.98 9.87
CA ASP A 273 -3.29 -39.33 10.43
C ASP A 273 -4.47 -40.25 10.08
N ALA A 274 -5.35 -39.79 9.19
CA ALA A 274 -6.60 -40.41 8.76
C ALA A 274 -7.69 -40.58 9.81
N SER A 275 -7.49 -40.02 11.00
CA SER A 275 -8.61 -39.87 11.93
C SER A 275 -9.67 -38.95 11.32
N GLU A 276 -10.93 -39.21 11.67
CA GLU A 276 -12.07 -38.44 11.21
C GLU A 276 -12.74 -37.72 12.38
N VAL A 277 -13.12 -36.47 12.15
CA VAL A 277 -13.95 -35.70 13.07
C VAL A 277 -15.34 -35.57 12.44
N SER A 278 -16.35 -36.05 13.17
CA SER A 278 -17.74 -36.04 12.72
C SER A 278 -18.27 -34.62 12.48
N ALA A 279 -19.31 -34.48 11.66
CA ALA A 279 -19.98 -33.21 11.45
C ALA A 279 -20.52 -32.58 12.74
N SER A 280 -21.03 -33.41 13.64
CA SER A 280 -21.50 -32.99 14.96
C SER A 280 -20.41 -32.43 15.88
N THR A 281 -19.17 -32.90 15.73
CA THR A 281 -18.02 -32.37 16.50
C THR A 281 -17.43 -31.15 15.80
N LEU A 282 -17.28 -31.22 14.48
CA LEU A 282 -16.70 -30.16 13.67
C LEU A 282 -17.50 -28.84 13.79
N SER A 283 -18.83 -28.93 13.76
CA SER A 283 -19.74 -27.79 13.90
C SER A 283 -19.78 -27.17 15.30
N LYS A 284 -19.14 -27.77 16.30
CA LYS A 284 -19.09 -27.29 17.69
C LYS A 284 -17.76 -26.68 18.08
N GLY A 285 -17.13 -25.96 17.15
CA GLY A 285 -15.90 -25.21 17.40
C GLY A 285 -14.64 -26.07 17.43
N TYR A 286 -14.62 -27.17 16.69
CA TYR A 286 -13.42 -28.00 16.62
C TYR A 286 -12.26 -27.24 15.96
N GLU A 287 -11.12 -27.26 16.63
CA GLU A 287 -9.83 -26.79 16.11
C GLU A 287 -8.73 -27.79 16.48
N LEU A 288 -7.73 -27.85 15.63
CA LEU A 288 -6.50 -28.59 15.85
C LEU A 288 -5.34 -27.73 15.39
N GLU A 289 -4.54 -27.28 16.35
CA GLU A 289 -3.41 -26.39 16.11
C GLU A 289 -2.50 -26.95 15.01
N ASN A 290 -2.01 -26.06 14.12
CA ASN A 290 -1.13 -26.41 13.02
C ASN A 290 -1.70 -27.44 12.02
N THR A 291 -3.02 -27.69 12.04
CA THR A 291 -3.70 -28.64 11.15
C THR A 291 -5.00 -28.05 10.61
N PHE A 292 -5.94 -27.70 11.48
CA PHE A 292 -7.25 -27.13 11.12
C PHE A 292 -7.66 -26.08 12.16
N TYR A 293 -7.57 -24.80 11.83
CA TYR A 293 -7.74 -23.72 12.82
C TYR A 293 -8.16 -22.40 12.16
N THR A 294 -8.63 -21.45 12.95
CA THR A 294 -8.89 -20.09 12.48
C THR A 294 -7.60 -19.29 12.39
N ASP A 295 -7.33 -18.68 11.23
CA ASP A 295 -6.24 -17.74 11.08
C ASP A 295 -6.48 -16.51 11.98
N PRO A 296 -5.56 -16.19 12.92
CA PRO A 296 -5.81 -15.19 13.96
C PRO A 296 -5.79 -13.74 13.45
N VAL A 297 -5.45 -13.52 12.19
CA VAL A 297 -5.43 -12.19 11.56
C VAL A 297 -6.68 -11.97 10.72
N THR A 298 -7.10 -13.00 9.99
CA THR A 298 -8.11 -12.91 8.94
C THR A 298 -9.45 -13.56 9.32
N GLY A 299 -9.47 -14.48 10.29
CA GLY A 299 -10.64 -15.32 10.56
C GLY A 299 -10.87 -16.44 9.54
N GLY A 300 -9.96 -16.61 8.57
CA GLY A 300 -10.03 -17.66 7.57
C GLY A 300 -9.87 -19.06 8.18
N MET A 301 -10.54 -20.04 7.57
CA MET A 301 -10.43 -21.45 7.97
C MET A 301 -9.19 -22.07 7.31
N VAL A 302 -8.15 -22.33 8.11
CA VAL A 302 -6.86 -22.85 7.66
C VAL A 302 -6.88 -24.37 7.60
N PHE A 303 -6.39 -24.91 6.49
CA PHE A 303 -6.09 -26.33 6.33
C PHE A 303 -4.60 -26.50 6.08
N ARG A 304 -3.91 -27.24 6.95
CA ARG A 304 -2.49 -27.58 6.84
C ARG A 304 -2.32 -29.09 6.85
N CYS A 305 -1.55 -29.63 5.90
CA CYS A 305 -1.31 -31.05 5.79
C CYS A 305 0.17 -31.37 5.48
N PRO A 306 0.88 -32.12 6.34
CA PRO A 306 2.25 -32.56 6.11
C PRO A 306 2.37 -33.60 4.98
N ASN A 307 3.57 -33.82 4.46
CA ASN A 307 3.88 -34.89 3.49
C ASN A 307 3.99 -36.24 4.22
N LEU A 308 2.86 -36.92 4.44
CA LEU A 308 2.87 -38.26 5.03
C LEU A 308 2.53 -39.30 3.95
N ALA A 309 3.22 -40.43 4.00
CA ALA A 309 2.92 -41.59 3.17
C ALA A 309 1.92 -42.51 3.89
N ASP A 310 1.00 -43.09 3.12
CA ASP A 310 0.17 -44.25 3.49
C ASP A 310 -0.63 -44.12 4.80
N THR A 311 -0.98 -42.89 5.20
CA THR A 311 -1.71 -42.66 6.46
C THR A 311 -3.21 -42.90 6.35
N THR A 312 -3.82 -42.74 5.16
CA THR A 312 -5.26 -42.91 4.94
C THR A 312 -5.56 -44.22 4.22
N ALA A 313 -6.53 -45.00 4.71
CA ALA A 313 -6.94 -46.24 4.06
C ALA A 313 -7.24 -45.99 2.57
N ASN A 314 -6.63 -46.79 1.69
CA ASN A 314 -6.75 -46.72 0.22
C ASN A 314 -6.22 -45.43 -0.45
N SER A 315 -5.38 -44.64 0.23
CA SER A 315 -4.69 -43.50 -0.36
C SER A 315 -3.24 -43.42 0.09
N ASN A 316 -2.34 -43.17 -0.86
CA ASN A 316 -0.91 -43.01 -0.57
C ASN A 316 -0.55 -41.59 -0.09
N TYR A 317 -1.54 -40.72 0.11
CA TYR A 317 -1.39 -39.29 0.33
C TYR A 317 -2.22 -38.81 1.53
N SER A 318 -1.62 -38.00 2.39
CA SER A 318 -2.29 -37.37 3.53
C SER A 318 -3.21 -36.21 3.10
N ARG A 319 -4.20 -35.91 3.96
CA ARG A 319 -5.13 -34.80 3.75
C ARG A 319 -5.50 -34.12 5.06
N THR A 320 -5.86 -32.85 4.96
CA THR A 320 -6.69 -32.16 5.95
C THR A 320 -7.85 -31.60 5.15
N GLU A 321 -8.92 -32.37 5.04
CA GLU A 321 -9.91 -32.16 4.00
C GLU A 321 -11.31 -32.52 4.46
N LEU A 322 -12.26 -31.62 4.16
CA LEU A 322 -13.67 -31.80 4.40
C LEU A 322 -14.29 -32.78 3.40
N ARG A 323 -15.29 -33.52 3.86
CA ARG A 323 -16.15 -34.40 3.08
C ARG A 323 -17.60 -34.06 3.38
N GLU A 324 -18.38 -33.79 2.35
CA GLU A 324 -19.80 -33.39 2.45
C GLU A 324 -20.68 -34.51 3.06
N MET A 325 -21.57 -34.12 3.96
CA MET A 325 -22.47 -34.99 4.72
C MET A 325 -23.90 -34.39 4.67
N LEU A 326 -24.69 -34.68 3.62
CA LEU A 326 -26.07 -34.15 3.53
C LEU A 326 -26.99 -34.73 4.62
N ALA A 327 -26.64 -35.89 5.18
CA ALA A 327 -27.25 -36.47 6.37
C ALA A 327 -26.20 -36.55 7.50
N PRO A 328 -25.93 -35.44 8.22
CA PRO A 328 -24.75 -35.28 9.07
C PRO A 328 -24.67 -36.20 10.29
N ASP A 329 -25.80 -36.75 10.73
CA ASP A 329 -25.88 -37.72 11.83
C ASP A 329 -25.76 -39.19 11.36
N GLY A 330 -25.73 -39.42 10.05
CA GLY A 330 -25.73 -40.76 9.44
C GLY A 330 -24.35 -41.26 8.99
N SER A 331 -24.31 -42.50 8.50
CA SER A 331 -23.14 -43.05 7.81
C SER A 331 -22.87 -42.27 6.51
N ALA A 332 -21.61 -42.13 6.11
CA ALA A 332 -21.23 -41.58 4.81
C ALA A 332 -21.83 -42.36 3.61
N SER A 333 -22.15 -43.64 3.82
CA SER A 333 -22.81 -44.52 2.86
C SER A 333 -24.33 -44.58 3.00
N ALA A 334 -24.93 -43.84 3.94
CA ALA A 334 -26.37 -43.86 4.14
C ALA A 334 -27.13 -43.28 2.94
N ALA A 335 -28.32 -43.83 2.67
CA ALA A 335 -29.26 -43.24 1.73
C ALA A 335 -29.58 -41.79 2.14
N GLY A 336 -29.71 -40.89 1.17
CA GLY A 336 -29.94 -39.48 1.44
C GLY A 336 -28.71 -38.68 1.91
N ASN A 337 -27.53 -39.29 2.11
CA ASN A 337 -26.34 -38.52 2.52
C ASN A 337 -25.57 -37.92 1.33
N ASN A 338 -25.72 -38.49 0.14
CA ASN A 338 -24.96 -38.16 -1.06
C ASN A 338 -25.90 -37.66 -2.15
N TRP A 339 -25.36 -36.97 -3.15
CA TRP A 339 -26.14 -36.45 -4.27
C TRP A 339 -25.85 -37.19 -5.58
N VAL A 340 -26.73 -37.03 -6.58
CA VAL A 340 -26.61 -37.65 -7.90
C VAL A 340 -26.85 -36.61 -9.00
N MET A 341 -26.47 -36.87 -10.26
CA MET A 341 -26.79 -35.95 -11.37
C MET A 341 -28.28 -35.97 -11.70
N SER A 342 -28.83 -34.87 -12.24
CA SER A 342 -30.21 -34.80 -12.72
C SER A 342 -30.51 -35.74 -13.90
N THR A 343 -29.48 -36.20 -14.62
CA THR A 343 -29.57 -37.24 -15.66
C THR A 343 -29.68 -38.66 -15.12
N SER A 344 -29.57 -38.85 -13.80
CA SER A 344 -29.76 -40.15 -13.14
C SER A 344 -31.21 -40.64 -13.27
N SER A 345 -31.46 -41.91 -13.00
CA SER A 345 -32.79 -42.50 -12.93
C SER A 345 -33.68 -41.79 -11.89
N SER A 346 -35.00 -41.86 -12.09
CA SER A 346 -35.96 -41.33 -11.11
C SER A 346 -35.80 -41.96 -9.73
N ALA A 347 -35.48 -43.26 -9.67
CA ALA A 347 -35.25 -43.97 -8.42
C ALA A 347 -34.04 -43.43 -7.66
N ALA A 348 -32.91 -43.21 -8.34
CA ALA A 348 -31.71 -42.64 -7.72
C ALA A 348 -31.94 -41.20 -7.24
N ARG A 349 -32.57 -40.36 -8.06
CA ARG A 349 -32.90 -38.98 -7.65
C ARG A 349 -33.80 -38.93 -6.42
N SER A 350 -34.78 -39.81 -6.32
CA SER A 350 -35.67 -39.87 -5.15
C SER A 350 -35.00 -40.40 -3.88
N ALA A 351 -33.91 -41.17 -4.01
CA ALA A 351 -33.16 -41.73 -2.88
C ALA A 351 -31.97 -40.86 -2.44
N ALA A 352 -31.56 -39.89 -3.25
CA ALA A 352 -30.43 -39.01 -3.00
C ALA A 352 -30.77 -37.88 -2.02
N GLY A 353 -29.75 -37.36 -1.33
CA GLY A 353 -29.85 -36.17 -0.48
C GLY A 353 -29.88 -34.86 -1.26
N GLY A 354 -29.46 -34.91 -2.53
CA GLY A 354 -29.45 -33.79 -3.44
C GLY A 354 -29.38 -34.27 -4.89
N VAL A 355 -29.78 -33.39 -5.81
CA VAL A 355 -29.65 -33.61 -7.25
C VAL A 355 -28.83 -32.48 -7.82
N ASP A 356 -27.88 -32.80 -8.70
CA ASP A 356 -26.87 -31.86 -9.21
C ASP A 356 -26.07 -31.23 -8.06
N GLY A 357 -25.21 -30.25 -8.33
CA GLY A 357 -24.45 -29.64 -7.25
C GLY A 357 -23.62 -28.45 -7.68
N THR A 358 -23.38 -27.52 -6.76
CA THR A 358 -22.40 -26.45 -6.92
C THR A 358 -21.57 -26.30 -5.65
N LEU A 359 -20.25 -26.42 -5.76
CA LEU A 359 -19.29 -26.08 -4.73
C LEU A 359 -18.60 -24.76 -5.09
N ARG A 360 -18.54 -23.83 -4.14
CA ARG A 360 -17.82 -22.56 -4.29
C ARG A 360 -16.88 -22.37 -3.12
N ALA A 361 -15.67 -21.90 -3.40
CA ALA A 361 -14.76 -21.44 -2.37
C ALA A 361 -14.03 -20.18 -2.79
N THR A 362 -13.62 -19.39 -1.81
CA THR A 362 -12.60 -18.35 -1.95
C THR A 362 -11.48 -18.68 -0.98
N LEU A 363 -10.25 -18.73 -1.46
CA LEU A 363 -9.10 -19.18 -0.69
C LEU A 363 -7.81 -18.48 -1.12
N THR A 364 -6.80 -18.59 -0.27
CA THR A 364 -5.38 -18.46 -0.63
C THR A 364 -4.73 -19.84 -0.53
N VAL A 365 -3.75 -20.11 -1.40
CA VAL A 365 -2.77 -21.18 -1.12
C VAL A 365 -1.57 -20.51 -0.50
N ASP A 366 -1.35 -20.74 0.79
CA ASP A 366 -0.33 -20.04 1.59
C ASP A 366 1.05 -20.66 1.40
N ARG A 367 1.05 -21.99 1.27
CA ARG A 367 2.27 -22.78 1.10
C ARG A 367 1.97 -24.04 0.31
N VAL A 368 2.95 -24.47 -0.47
CA VAL A 368 3.00 -25.82 -1.04
C VAL A 368 4.30 -26.51 -0.63
N SER A 369 4.34 -27.84 -0.73
CA SER A 369 5.53 -28.62 -0.41
C SER A 369 6.73 -28.23 -1.29
N THR A 370 7.92 -28.21 -0.70
CA THR A 370 9.18 -27.82 -1.35
C THR A 370 10.24 -28.92 -1.33
N THR A 371 9.88 -30.13 -0.91
CA THR A 371 10.74 -31.32 -0.89
C THR A 371 10.05 -32.50 -1.55
N GLY A 372 10.80 -33.50 -2.01
CA GLY A 372 10.25 -34.72 -2.64
C GLY A 372 10.53 -34.81 -4.14
N GLU A 373 9.93 -35.80 -4.78
CA GLU A 373 10.09 -36.05 -6.23
C GLU A 373 9.56 -34.87 -7.06
N SER A 374 10.24 -34.57 -8.17
CA SER A 374 9.92 -33.43 -9.04
C SER A 374 8.50 -33.47 -9.63
N ALA A 375 7.91 -34.65 -9.78
CA ALA A 375 6.55 -34.83 -10.27
C ALA A 375 5.46 -34.57 -9.21
N LYS A 376 5.85 -34.46 -7.93
CA LYS A 376 4.94 -34.36 -6.77
C LYS A 376 5.09 -33.05 -6.01
N ILE A 377 6.29 -32.47 -6.03
CA ILE A 377 6.62 -31.25 -5.29
C ILE A 377 5.65 -30.11 -5.62
N GLY A 378 5.11 -29.48 -4.58
CA GLY A 378 4.33 -28.26 -4.75
C GLY A 378 2.89 -28.47 -5.25
N ARG A 379 2.42 -29.71 -5.33
CA ARG A 379 1.11 -30.09 -5.88
C ARG A 379 0.11 -30.37 -4.76
N VAL A 380 -1.03 -29.68 -4.78
CA VAL A 380 -2.11 -29.84 -3.80
C VAL A 380 -3.47 -29.81 -4.49
N ILE A 381 -4.38 -30.69 -4.05
CA ILE A 381 -5.80 -30.60 -4.43
C ILE A 381 -6.54 -29.76 -3.41
N VAL A 382 -7.40 -28.85 -3.87
CA VAL A 382 -8.14 -27.92 -3.02
C VAL A 382 -9.66 -28.08 -3.05
N GLY A 383 -10.19 -28.78 -4.06
CA GLY A 383 -11.61 -29.07 -4.21
C GLY A 383 -11.84 -30.29 -5.09
N GLN A 384 -12.86 -31.09 -4.77
CA GLN A 384 -13.16 -32.34 -5.48
C GLN A 384 -14.66 -32.60 -5.57
N ILE A 385 -15.03 -33.42 -6.56
CA ILE A 385 -16.20 -34.30 -6.48
C ILE A 385 -15.65 -35.71 -6.46
N HIS A 386 -16.15 -36.52 -5.54
CA HIS A 386 -15.77 -37.93 -5.43
C HIS A 386 -17.02 -38.80 -5.63
N GLY A 387 -16.94 -39.80 -6.50
CA GLY A 387 -17.91 -40.87 -6.66
C GLY A 387 -17.61 -42.06 -5.74
N PRO A 388 -18.14 -43.27 -6.01
CA PRO A 388 -17.78 -44.46 -5.22
C PRO A 388 -16.33 -44.91 -5.45
N ASP A 389 -15.94 -45.07 -6.72
CA ASP A 389 -14.65 -45.66 -7.11
C ASP A 389 -13.82 -44.76 -8.06
N SER A 390 -14.27 -43.53 -8.31
CA SER A 390 -13.61 -42.57 -9.19
C SER A 390 -13.93 -41.12 -8.82
N GLU A 391 -13.14 -40.15 -9.28
CA GLU A 391 -13.35 -38.73 -9.03
C GLU A 391 -13.74 -37.97 -10.31
N PRO A 392 -15.01 -37.53 -10.43
CA PRO A 392 -15.43 -36.65 -11.52
C PRO A 392 -14.55 -35.41 -11.69
N ILE A 393 -14.00 -34.88 -10.58
CA ILE A 393 -13.02 -33.80 -10.63
C ILE A 393 -12.13 -33.78 -9.39
N ARG A 394 -10.83 -33.54 -9.63
CA ARG A 394 -9.85 -33.10 -8.63
C ARG A 394 -9.23 -31.79 -9.09
N LEU A 395 -9.52 -30.68 -8.40
CA LEU A 395 -8.98 -29.35 -8.73
C LEU A 395 -7.64 -29.13 -8.03
N TYR A 396 -6.58 -28.96 -8.82
CA TYR A 396 -5.21 -28.79 -8.36
C TYR A 396 -4.80 -27.33 -8.35
N PHE A 397 -4.03 -26.95 -7.33
CA PHE A 397 -3.04 -25.88 -7.41
C PHE A 397 -1.65 -26.52 -7.42
N HIS A 398 -0.78 -26.08 -8.33
CA HIS A 398 0.56 -26.67 -8.47
C HIS A 398 1.60 -25.59 -8.76
N LYS A 399 2.55 -25.44 -7.84
CA LYS A 399 3.67 -24.49 -7.97
C LYS A 399 4.97 -25.13 -7.55
N ARG A 400 5.99 -25.19 -8.41
CA ARG A 400 7.32 -25.68 -8.00
C ARG A 400 8.07 -24.60 -7.21
N PRO A 401 9.09 -24.97 -6.41
CA PRO A 401 9.90 -23.98 -5.68
C PRO A 401 10.52 -22.92 -6.57
N SER A 402 10.96 -23.29 -7.79
CA SER A 402 11.58 -22.40 -8.76
C SER A 402 10.62 -21.46 -9.49
N ASP A 403 9.32 -21.76 -9.46
CA ASP A 403 8.32 -20.98 -10.20
C ASP A 403 7.93 -19.73 -9.42
N SER A 404 7.56 -18.65 -10.12
CA SER A 404 7.04 -17.45 -9.46
C SER A 404 5.54 -17.57 -9.18
N ARG A 405 4.81 -18.30 -10.02
CA ARG A 405 3.35 -18.49 -9.94
C ARG A 405 3.00 -19.98 -10.00
N GLY A 406 1.83 -20.34 -9.49
CA GLY A 406 1.24 -21.67 -9.60
C GLY A 406 0.22 -21.77 -10.74
N ALA A 407 0.13 -22.96 -11.33
CA ALA A 407 -0.94 -23.34 -12.23
C ALA A 407 -2.16 -23.87 -11.47
N ILE A 408 -3.33 -23.71 -12.07
CA ILE A 408 -4.60 -24.29 -11.64
C ILE A 408 -5.17 -25.09 -12.81
N TYR A 409 -5.39 -26.37 -12.58
CA TYR A 409 -5.93 -27.32 -13.55
C TYR A 409 -6.72 -28.38 -12.80
N PHE A 410 -7.48 -29.21 -13.51
CA PHE A 410 -8.17 -30.32 -12.88
C PHE A 410 -7.92 -31.64 -13.57
N ALA A 411 -8.01 -32.73 -12.81
CA ALA A 411 -8.09 -34.07 -13.34
C ALA A 411 -9.54 -34.56 -13.32
N HIS A 412 -9.94 -35.27 -14.35
CA HIS A 412 -11.18 -36.03 -14.42
C HIS A 412 -10.82 -37.50 -14.55
N ASP A 413 -11.31 -38.33 -13.63
CA ASP A 413 -11.24 -39.78 -13.78
C ASP A 413 -12.54 -40.29 -14.37
N THR A 414 -12.44 -41.25 -15.28
CA THR A 414 -13.60 -42.01 -15.74
C THR A 414 -13.93 -43.10 -14.71
N PRO A 415 -15.17 -43.62 -14.65
CA PRO A 415 -15.48 -44.79 -13.83
C PRO A 415 -14.73 -46.07 -14.26
N SER A 416 -14.07 -46.04 -15.43
CA SER A 416 -13.13 -47.05 -15.92
C SER A 416 -11.66 -46.79 -15.55
N ASN A 417 -11.40 -45.84 -14.64
CA ASN A 417 -10.08 -45.45 -14.13
C ASN A 417 -9.09 -44.89 -15.15
N SER A 418 -9.59 -44.16 -16.16
CA SER A 418 -8.75 -43.33 -17.04
C SER A 418 -8.72 -41.89 -16.53
N THR A 419 -7.54 -41.30 -16.38
CA THR A 419 -7.37 -39.91 -15.93
C THR A 419 -7.09 -38.97 -17.10
N THR A 420 -7.86 -37.89 -17.20
CA THR A 420 -7.61 -36.78 -18.14
C THR A 420 -7.32 -35.50 -17.36
N TYR A 421 -6.26 -34.77 -17.74
CA TYR A 421 -5.94 -33.46 -17.17
C TYR A 421 -6.42 -32.33 -18.09
N LEU A 422 -7.13 -31.36 -17.54
CA LEU A 422 -7.68 -30.23 -18.28
C LEU A 422 -7.16 -28.90 -17.74
N PRO A 423 -6.67 -27.99 -18.61
CA PRO A 423 -6.16 -26.68 -18.22
C PRO A 423 -7.28 -25.75 -17.73
N ILE A 424 -6.95 -24.86 -16.79
CA ILE A 424 -7.72 -23.64 -16.53
C ILE A 424 -6.76 -22.44 -16.60
N ILE A 425 -5.77 -22.40 -15.72
CA ILE A 425 -4.66 -21.45 -15.72
C ILE A 425 -3.36 -22.26 -15.70
N GLY A 426 -2.76 -22.49 -16.87
CA GLY A 426 -1.69 -23.48 -17.01
C GLY A 426 -2.23 -24.92 -16.94
N ASP A 427 -1.31 -25.87 -16.82
CA ASP A 427 -1.56 -27.32 -16.84
C ASP A 427 -0.33 -28.09 -16.31
N PRO A 428 -0.37 -29.43 -16.19
CA PRO A 428 0.78 -30.21 -15.71
C PRO A 428 2.09 -30.03 -16.50
N ASN A 429 2.03 -29.57 -17.76
CA ASN A 429 3.19 -29.28 -18.60
C ASN A 429 3.59 -27.78 -18.57
N ASN A 430 2.73 -26.90 -18.05
CA ASN A 430 2.97 -25.47 -17.91
C ASN A 430 2.58 -24.98 -16.50
N LEU A 431 3.48 -25.23 -15.54
CA LEU A 431 3.28 -24.93 -14.12
C LEU A 431 3.58 -23.48 -13.71
N ASN A 432 4.25 -22.70 -14.57
CA ASN A 432 4.58 -21.29 -14.32
C ASN A 432 3.96 -20.36 -15.39
N PRO A 433 2.63 -20.40 -15.60
CA PRO A 433 1.99 -19.57 -16.60
C PRO A 433 2.06 -18.10 -16.19
N SER A 434 2.15 -17.19 -17.15
CA SER A 434 2.25 -15.73 -16.88
C SER A 434 1.03 -15.18 -16.14
N ASN A 435 -0.14 -15.78 -16.36
CA ASN A 435 -1.40 -15.51 -15.65
C ASN A 435 -1.63 -16.43 -14.44
N GLY A 436 -0.61 -17.15 -13.95
CA GLY A 436 -0.70 -18.01 -12.76
C GLY A 436 -1.02 -17.26 -11.47
N VAL A 437 -1.31 -18.01 -10.41
CA VAL A 437 -1.69 -17.47 -9.09
C VAL A 437 -0.48 -17.54 -8.13
N LEU A 438 -0.20 -16.45 -7.41
CA LEU A 438 0.88 -16.43 -6.41
C LEU A 438 0.47 -17.20 -5.15
N LEU A 439 1.44 -17.65 -4.36
CA LEU A 439 1.16 -18.04 -2.98
C LEU A 439 0.67 -16.80 -2.22
N GLY A 440 -0.36 -16.96 -1.38
CA GLY A 440 -1.01 -15.88 -0.64
C GLY A 440 -1.89 -14.94 -1.48
N GLU A 441 -1.99 -15.12 -2.80
CA GLU A 441 -2.96 -14.40 -3.61
C GLU A 441 -4.35 -15.03 -3.45
N THR A 442 -5.36 -14.22 -3.15
CA THR A 442 -6.75 -14.70 -3.02
C THR A 442 -7.31 -15.04 -4.39
N TRP A 443 -8.04 -16.14 -4.49
CA TRP A 443 -8.78 -16.54 -5.67
C TRP A 443 -10.00 -17.36 -5.29
N SER A 444 -10.96 -17.44 -6.21
CA SER A 444 -12.18 -18.22 -6.02
C SER A 444 -12.30 -19.32 -7.06
N TYR A 445 -12.96 -20.42 -6.70
CA TYR A 445 -13.43 -21.41 -7.66
C TYR A 445 -14.92 -21.71 -7.51
N GLU A 446 -15.53 -22.15 -8.62
CA GLU A 446 -16.87 -22.73 -8.69
C GLU A 446 -16.74 -24.06 -9.43
N ILE A 447 -17.18 -25.17 -8.82
CA ILE A 447 -17.36 -26.46 -9.47
C ILE A 447 -18.87 -26.71 -9.51
N LYS A 448 -19.46 -26.68 -10.70
CA LYS A 448 -20.90 -26.84 -10.90
C LYS A 448 -21.19 -28.02 -11.81
N VAL A 449 -22.09 -28.90 -11.40
CA VAL A 449 -22.61 -30.02 -12.19
C VAL A 449 -24.11 -29.84 -12.37
N VAL A 450 -24.58 -29.91 -13.61
CA VAL A 450 -26.01 -29.97 -13.98
C VAL A 450 -26.20 -31.07 -15.01
N GLY A 451 -26.76 -32.20 -14.60
CA GLY A 451 -26.73 -33.43 -15.39
C GLY A 451 -25.28 -33.81 -15.67
N GLN A 452 -24.97 -34.16 -16.92
CA GLN A 452 -23.60 -34.44 -17.34
C GLN A 452 -22.74 -33.18 -17.56
N ALA A 453 -23.31 -31.96 -17.52
CA ALA A 453 -22.53 -30.75 -17.77
C ALA A 453 -21.80 -30.30 -16.50
N MET A 454 -20.47 -30.37 -16.51
CA MET A 454 -19.60 -29.80 -15.49
C MET A 454 -19.02 -28.47 -15.97
N THR A 455 -19.16 -27.43 -15.16
CA THR A 455 -18.52 -26.11 -15.36
C THR A 455 -17.61 -25.82 -14.18
N VAL A 456 -16.35 -25.52 -14.47
CA VAL A 456 -15.34 -25.12 -13.50
C VAL A 456 -14.95 -23.68 -13.78
N LYS A 457 -15.10 -22.79 -12.81
CA LYS A 457 -14.65 -21.40 -12.91
C LYS A 457 -13.54 -21.14 -11.91
N VAL A 458 -12.55 -20.36 -12.32
CA VAL A 458 -11.47 -19.86 -11.46
C VAL A 458 -11.38 -18.35 -11.63
N THR A 459 -11.45 -17.62 -10.53
CA THR A 459 -11.43 -16.16 -10.50
C THR A 459 -10.35 -15.69 -9.56
N PRO A 460 -9.13 -15.40 -10.05
CA PRO A 460 -8.11 -14.77 -9.22
C PRO A 460 -8.48 -13.32 -8.88
N GLN A 461 -8.02 -12.85 -7.73
CA GLN A 461 -8.37 -11.52 -7.23
C GLN A 461 -7.98 -10.40 -8.23
N GLY A 462 -8.95 -9.55 -8.55
CA GLY A 462 -8.76 -8.43 -9.48
C GLY A 462 -8.53 -8.86 -10.94
N ARG A 463 -8.76 -10.14 -11.28
CA ARG A 463 -8.55 -10.71 -12.62
C ARG A 463 -9.84 -11.33 -13.16
N ALA A 464 -9.92 -11.48 -14.48
CA ALA A 464 -11.08 -12.06 -15.14
C ALA A 464 -11.26 -13.55 -14.78
N THR A 465 -12.52 -13.99 -14.68
CA THR A 465 -12.87 -15.39 -14.49
C THR A 465 -12.48 -16.22 -15.70
N VAL A 466 -11.75 -17.31 -15.48
CA VAL A 466 -11.48 -18.33 -16.49
C VAL A 466 -12.44 -19.49 -16.28
N THR A 467 -13.08 -19.96 -17.35
CA THR A 467 -14.09 -21.02 -17.30
C THR A 467 -13.64 -22.20 -18.15
N ALA A 468 -13.69 -23.41 -17.58
CA ALA A 468 -13.57 -24.66 -18.29
C ALA A 468 -14.91 -25.41 -18.21
N THR A 469 -15.35 -25.98 -19.32
CA THR A 469 -16.54 -26.83 -19.38
C THR A 469 -16.14 -28.23 -19.79
N PHE A 470 -16.78 -29.22 -19.18
CA PHE A 470 -16.52 -30.63 -19.43
C PHE A 470 -17.83 -31.41 -19.37
N THR A 471 -17.95 -32.47 -20.18
CA THR A 471 -19.12 -33.36 -20.15
C THR A 471 -18.73 -34.63 -19.41
N LEU A 472 -19.30 -34.84 -18.22
CA LEU A 472 -19.16 -36.08 -17.47
C LEU A 472 -19.76 -37.24 -18.25
N GLU A 473 -19.16 -38.42 -18.14
CA GLU A 473 -19.69 -39.62 -18.77
C GLU A 473 -21.02 -40.04 -18.16
N SER A 474 -21.90 -40.57 -19.01
CA SER A 474 -23.18 -41.16 -18.56
C SER A 474 -23.00 -42.31 -17.56
N ALA A 475 -21.81 -42.92 -17.47
CA ALA A 475 -21.48 -43.92 -16.46
C ALA A 475 -21.50 -43.37 -15.02
N TYR A 476 -21.45 -42.05 -14.84
CA TYR A 476 -21.67 -41.41 -13.54
C TYR A 476 -23.16 -41.29 -13.15
N ASN A 477 -24.09 -41.55 -14.07
CA ASN A 477 -25.52 -41.55 -13.73
C ASN A 477 -25.78 -42.60 -12.65
N ASP A 478 -26.67 -42.29 -11.71
CA ASP A 478 -27.01 -43.12 -10.56
C ASP A 478 -25.88 -43.35 -9.53
N LEU A 479 -24.65 -42.88 -9.78
CA LEU A 479 -23.56 -42.98 -8.81
C LEU A 479 -23.70 -41.89 -7.74
N SER A 480 -23.56 -42.30 -6.47
CA SER A 480 -23.52 -41.37 -5.34
C SER A 480 -22.25 -40.53 -5.37
N MET A 481 -22.42 -39.22 -5.31
CA MET A 481 -21.33 -38.25 -5.30
C MET A 481 -21.39 -37.37 -4.05
N TYR A 482 -20.24 -36.80 -3.71
CA TYR A 482 -20.11 -35.83 -2.63
C TYR A 482 -18.97 -34.86 -2.93
N PHE A 483 -19.09 -33.63 -2.44
CA PHE A 483 -18.03 -32.63 -2.51
C PHE A 483 -16.95 -32.86 -1.46
N LYS A 484 -15.72 -32.40 -1.78
CA LYS A 484 -14.62 -32.27 -0.83
C LYS A 484 -13.92 -30.93 -1.01
N ALA A 485 -13.38 -30.37 0.07
CA ALA A 485 -12.64 -29.11 0.07
C ALA A 485 -11.63 -29.06 1.23
N GLY A 486 -10.47 -28.44 1.01
CA GLY A 486 -9.41 -28.34 2.02
C GLY A 486 -8.03 -28.44 1.36
N VAL A 487 -7.11 -29.20 1.95
CA VAL A 487 -5.85 -29.57 1.29
C VAL A 487 -5.64 -31.07 1.29
N TYR A 488 -5.64 -31.66 0.11
CA TYR A 488 -5.24 -33.05 -0.11
C TYR A 488 -3.85 -33.08 -0.77
N ASN A 489 -2.85 -33.46 0.02
CA ASN A 489 -1.44 -33.25 -0.29
C ASN A 489 -0.93 -34.30 -1.28
N GLN A 490 -0.62 -33.90 -2.51
CA GLN A 490 -0.26 -34.83 -3.59
C GLN A 490 1.24 -35.13 -3.64
N ASN A 491 1.88 -35.04 -2.47
CA ASN A 491 3.29 -35.29 -2.24
C ASN A 491 3.52 -36.13 -0.98
N ASN A 492 3.90 -37.39 -1.20
CA ASN A 492 4.22 -38.37 -0.16
C ASN A 492 5.70 -38.80 -0.18
N THR A 493 6.55 -38.10 -0.94
CA THR A 493 7.99 -38.41 -1.04
C THR A 493 8.89 -37.31 -0.52
N GLY A 494 8.30 -36.17 -0.15
CA GLY A 494 8.99 -35.10 0.57
C GLY A 494 9.25 -35.45 2.04
N THR A 495 9.99 -34.57 2.72
CA THR A 495 10.22 -34.68 4.16
C THR A 495 8.90 -34.57 4.93
N SER A 496 8.72 -35.36 5.99
CA SER A 496 7.45 -35.43 6.74
C SER A 496 7.09 -34.13 7.47
N THR A 497 8.04 -33.23 7.69
CA THR A 497 7.82 -31.90 8.28
C THR A 497 7.41 -30.84 7.26
N ASP A 498 7.64 -31.09 5.97
CA ASP A 498 7.19 -30.22 4.88
C ASP A 498 5.70 -30.44 4.60
N TYR A 499 5.01 -29.41 4.11
CA TYR A 499 3.55 -29.36 4.13
C TYR A 499 2.97 -28.46 3.05
N VAL A 500 1.68 -28.68 2.78
CA VAL A 500 0.81 -27.79 2.03
C VAL A 500 -0.12 -27.06 3.00
N GLN A 501 -0.48 -25.82 2.67
CA GLN A 501 -1.42 -25.03 3.46
C GLN A 501 -2.26 -24.12 2.56
N ALA A 502 -3.55 -24.05 2.86
CA ALA A 502 -4.47 -23.10 2.25
C ALA A 502 -5.40 -22.52 3.33
N THR A 503 -5.77 -21.26 3.15
CA THR A 503 -6.71 -20.55 4.02
C THR A 503 -7.96 -20.25 3.23
N PHE A 504 -9.10 -20.79 3.67
CA PHE A 504 -10.40 -20.55 3.07
C PHE A 504 -11.04 -19.32 3.71
N HIS A 505 -11.57 -18.43 2.89
CA HIS A 505 -12.29 -17.21 3.28
C HIS A 505 -13.80 -17.29 2.96
N SER A 506 -14.22 -18.28 2.17
CA SER A 506 -15.61 -18.64 1.94
C SER A 506 -15.65 -20.09 1.46
N LEU A 507 -16.66 -20.84 1.90
CA LEU A 507 -16.96 -22.18 1.42
C LEU A 507 -18.48 -22.38 1.46
N THR A 508 -19.08 -22.69 0.31
CA THR A 508 -20.51 -22.99 0.22
C THR A 508 -20.74 -24.14 -0.75
N HIS A 509 -21.73 -24.97 -0.46
CA HIS A 509 -22.23 -25.98 -1.38
C HIS A 509 -23.76 -25.88 -1.47
N THR A 510 -24.32 -26.24 -2.63
CA THR A 510 -25.78 -26.20 -2.85
C THR A 510 -26.22 -27.31 -3.79
N HIS A 511 -27.41 -27.83 -3.55
CA HIS A 511 -28.15 -28.72 -4.45
C HIS A 511 -29.49 -28.05 -4.81
N PRO A 512 -29.83 -27.90 -6.10
CA PRO A 512 -31.10 -27.31 -6.54
C PRO A 512 -32.35 -28.14 -6.25
#